data_AF-A0A061J2U6-F1
#
_entry.id   AF-A0A061J2U6-F1
#
_cell.length_a   1.000
_cell.length_b   1.000
_cell.length_c   1.000
_cell.angle_alpha   90.00
_cell.angle_beta   90.00
_cell.angle_gamma   90.00
#
_symmetry.space_group_name_H-M   'P 1'
#
loop_
_entity.id
_entity.type
_entity.pdbx_description
1 polymer ?
#
loop_
_entity_poly.entity_id
_entity_poly.type
_entity_poly.pdbx_seq_one_letter_code
_entity_poly.pdbx_strand_id
1 'polypeptide(L)'
;MVLGPRDVSVRSIVVAVRKRPKLVSKEADENDVVRCEAATTVVVYEPKTKVDLTPVIEPSIYSFDHVFDETVGNAEVYETCCRPLLQDVKDGRGAVVFAFGQTGSGKTYTMLGRVGECQGLYGFIVRELLATDASCTLSASFYEVYGVKLFDLLNGRAEVKMLQDELCNLHIVGLSERDIAGEHELNELMSEGQLLRASGTTHANDRSSRSHAVLEIKVRLRQREGISSCGRMTLVDLAGSERAADTADTDIKMRREGAEINKSLLALKECIRAMSMRKRHIPFRASKLTQILRESFVGQSKTCVIANISPCQRHCEDTLNTLRYAHRIKELKGPTSGGLERTAPRPCQNCGLPIFAGDKHVCARTSVECPHCRQEMAKTGT
;
A
#
# COMPACT_ATOMS: atom_id res chain seq x y z
N MET A 1 -23.39 12.40 28.60
CA MET A 1 -23.96 12.27 27.23
C MET A 1 -23.82 10.83 26.81
N VAL A 2 -24.95 10.15 26.58
CA VAL A 2 -25.02 8.73 26.22
C VAL A 2 -24.61 8.59 24.76
N LEU A 3 -23.46 7.95 24.50
CA LEU A 3 -22.97 7.67 23.15
C LEU A 3 -23.85 6.57 22.53
N GLY A 4 -24.50 6.90 21.40
CA GLY A 4 -25.33 5.98 20.63
C GLY A 4 -24.55 4.80 20.01
N PRO A 5 -25.27 3.85 19.38
CA PRO A 5 -24.68 2.63 18.85
C PRO A 5 -23.61 2.98 17.81
N ARG A 6 -22.41 2.44 18.02
CA ARG A 6 -21.22 2.61 17.18
C ARG A 6 -21.54 2.11 15.78
N ASP A 7 -21.74 3.05 14.86
CA ASP A 7 -21.81 2.74 13.44
C ASP A 7 -20.47 2.12 13.03
N VAL A 8 -20.51 0.88 12.55
CA VAL A 8 -19.35 0.13 12.09
C VAL A 8 -18.99 0.70 10.72
N SER A 9 -18.37 1.88 10.71
CA SER A 9 -17.93 2.48 9.45
C SER A 9 -16.90 1.55 8.79
N VAL A 10 -17.18 1.26 7.52
CA VAL A 10 -16.52 0.28 6.67
C VAL A 10 -15.00 0.44 6.76
N ARG A 11 -14.30 -0.65 7.11
CA ARG A 11 -12.84 -0.76 7.12
C ARG A 11 -12.29 -0.52 5.71
N SER A 12 -12.02 0.73 5.32
CA SER A 12 -11.63 1.09 3.96
C SER A 12 -10.11 1.19 3.83
N ILE A 13 -9.42 0.05 3.89
CA ILE A 13 -8.12 -0.02 3.21
C ILE A 13 -8.43 0.05 1.71
N VAL A 14 -7.67 0.78 0.92
CA VAL A 14 -7.76 0.76 -0.56
C VAL A 14 -6.42 0.28 -1.08
N VAL A 15 -6.43 -0.67 -2.00
CA VAL A 15 -5.22 -1.24 -2.60
C VAL A 15 -5.23 -0.95 -4.09
N ALA A 16 -4.30 -0.10 -4.49
CA ALA A 16 -4.00 0.21 -5.86
C ALA A 16 -2.68 -0.45 -6.30
N VAL A 17 -2.61 -0.88 -7.54
CA VAL A 17 -1.37 -1.31 -8.20
C VAL A 17 -1.00 -0.29 -9.25
N ARG A 18 0.28 0.04 -9.35
CA ARG A 18 0.81 0.93 -10.38
C ARG A 18 1.96 0.28 -11.13
N LYS A 19 1.75 -0.01 -12.40
CA LYS A 19 2.80 -0.43 -13.34
C LYS A 19 3.52 0.81 -13.85
N ARG A 20 4.85 0.85 -13.76
CA ARG A 20 5.65 1.92 -14.39
C ARG A 20 5.95 1.58 -15.86
N PRO A 21 6.23 2.58 -16.72
CA PRO A 21 6.77 2.32 -18.05
C PRO A 21 8.15 1.66 -17.97
N LYS A 22 8.52 0.92 -19.03
CA LYS A 22 9.88 0.46 -19.25
C LYS A 22 10.82 1.67 -19.44
N LEU A 23 12.00 1.62 -18.82
CA LEU A 23 13.00 2.66 -18.98
C LEU A 23 13.80 2.41 -20.26
N VAL A 24 13.53 3.18 -21.32
CA VAL A 24 14.16 3.02 -22.65
C VAL A 24 15.69 2.94 -22.58
N SER A 25 16.32 3.70 -21.68
CA SER A 25 17.78 3.76 -21.54
C SER A 25 18.41 2.56 -20.84
N LYS A 26 17.65 1.74 -20.09
CA LYS A 26 18.20 0.68 -19.22
C LYS A 26 17.53 -0.69 -19.39
N GLU A 27 16.44 -0.75 -20.15
CA GLU A 27 15.53 -1.90 -20.19
C GLU A 27 15.00 -2.15 -21.62
N ALA A 28 15.71 -1.66 -22.63
CA ALA A 28 15.33 -1.85 -24.04
C ALA A 28 15.29 -3.33 -24.42
N ASP A 29 16.21 -4.12 -23.86
CA ASP A 29 16.43 -5.56 -24.05
C ASP A 29 15.53 -6.46 -23.18
N GLU A 30 14.79 -5.89 -22.23
CA GLU A 30 13.91 -6.63 -21.33
C GLU A 30 12.52 -6.86 -21.93
N ASN A 31 11.91 -8.02 -21.72
CA ASN A 31 10.50 -8.21 -22.09
C ASN A 31 9.55 -7.58 -21.05
N ASP A 32 8.42 -7.03 -21.52
CA ASP A 32 7.31 -6.64 -20.64
C ASP A 32 6.43 -7.87 -20.36
N VAL A 33 6.46 -8.34 -19.11
CA VAL A 33 5.74 -9.53 -18.66
C VAL A 33 4.45 -9.18 -17.89
N VAL A 34 4.07 -7.90 -17.81
CA VAL A 34 2.93 -7.43 -17.00
C VAL A 34 1.90 -6.73 -17.88
N ARG A 35 0.65 -7.21 -17.85
CA ARG A 35 -0.48 -6.58 -18.55
C ARG A 35 -1.53 -6.10 -17.58
N CYS A 36 -1.94 -4.85 -17.72
CA CYS A 36 -3.08 -4.26 -17.03
C CYS A 36 -4.28 -4.38 -17.96
N GLU A 37 -5.01 -5.50 -17.87
CA GLU A 37 -6.12 -5.81 -18.80
C GLU A 37 -7.38 -4.98 -18.52
N ALA A 38 -7.55 -4.52 -17.27
CA ALA A 38 -8.67 -3.68 -16.85
C ALA A 38 -8.24 -2.77 -15.69
N ALA A 39 -9.07 -1.78 -15.36
CA ALA A 39 -8.87 -0.86 -14.24
C ALA A 39 -8.76 -1.54 -12.86
N THR A 40 -9.04 -2.85 -12.77
CA THR A 40 -8.97 -3.65 -11.54
C THR A 40 -8.14 -4.91 -11.69
N THR A 41 -7.64 -5.24 -12.88
CA THR A 41 -7.04 -6.55 -13.17
C THR A 41 -5.64 -6.40 -13.75
N VAL A 42 -4.69 -7.11 -13.14
CA VAL A 42 -3.31 -7.23 -13.61
C VAL A 42 -2.95 -8.70 -13.80
N VAL A 43 -2.30 -8.99 -14.93
CA VAL A 43 -1.84 -10.32 -15.31
C VAL A 43 -0.33 -10.29 -15.44
N VAL A 44 0.35 -11.23 -14.77
CA VAL A 44 1.79 -11.44 -14.90
C VAL A 44 2.03 -12.74 -15.65
N TYR A 45 2.78 -12.67 -16.75
CA TYR A 45 3.14 -13.81 -17.59
C TYR A 45 4.51 -14.33 -17.15
N GLU A 46 4.52 -15.30 -16.24
CA GLU A 46 5.75 -15.86 -15.66
C GLU A 46 6.38 -16.89 -16.61
N PRO A 47 7.61 -16.68 -17.11
CA PRO A 47 8.33 -17.70 -17.86
C PRO A 47 8.79 -18.82 -16.91
N LYS A 48 8.36 -20.05 -17.16
CA LYS A 48 8.76 -21.24 -16.41
C LYS A 48 9.29 -22.32 -17.34
N THR A 49 10.00 -23.26 -16.74
CA THR A 49 10.49 -24.45 -17.42
C THR A 49 9.90 -25.67 -16.73
N LYS A 50 9.24 -26.54 -17.51
CA LYS A 50 8.75 -27.83 -17.02
C LYS A 50 9.91 -28.77 -16.68
N VAL A 51 9.61 -29.87 -15.99
CA VAL A 51 10.60 -30.90 -15.65
C VAL A 51 11.27 -31.51 -16.89
N ASP A 52 10.55 -31.54 -18.02
CA ASP A 52 11.03 -32.01 -19.32
C ASP A 52 11.80 -30.95 -20.13
N LEU A 53 12.18 -29.84 -19.49
CA LEU A 53 12.85 -28.68 -20.09
C LEU A 53 12.01 -27.89 -21.10
N THR A 54 10.71 -28.16 -21.23
CA THR A 54 9.82 -27.38 -22.10
C THR A 54 9.56 -25.99 -21.51
N PRO A 55 9.82 -24.89 -22.24
CA PRO A 55 9.46 -23.55 -21.79
C PRO A 55 7.93 -23.37 -21.83
N VAL A 56 7.38 -22.83 -20.75
CA VAL A 56 5.94 -22.56 -20.59
C VAL A 56 5.76 -21.19 -19.97
N ILE A 57 4.72 -20.47 -20.39
CA ILE A 57 4.32 -19.20 -19.77
C ILE A 57 3.11 -19.48 -18.89
N GLU A 58 3.22 -19.18 -17.60
CA GLU A 58 2.12 -19.33 -16.64
C GLU A 58 1.52 -17.95 -16.31
N PRO A 59 0.24 -17.68 -16.66
CA PRO A 59 -0.41 -16.43 -16.31
C PRO A 59 -0.86 -16.44 -14.85
N SER A 60 -0.40 -15.44 -14.09
CA SER A 60 -0.88 -15.15 -12.73
C SER A 60 -1.77 -13.92 -12.75
N ILE A 61 -3.06 -14.10 -12.47
CA ILE A 61 -4.07 -13.03 -12.50
C ILE A 61 -4.36 -12.54 -11.09
N TYR A 62 -4.35 -11.22 -10.89
CA TYR A 62 -4.68 -10.58 -9.63
C TYR A 62 -5.72 -9.47 -9.85
N SER A 63 -6.63 -9.32 -8.88
CA SER A 63 -7.64 -8.25 -8.88
C SER A 63 -7.46 -7.30 -7.69
N PHE A 64 -7.43 -6.00 -7.95
CA PHE A 64 -7.25 -4.92 -6.97
C PHE A 64 -8.43 -3.96 -6.96
N ASP A 65 -8.40 -2.94 -6.10
CA ASP A 65 -9.42 -1.89 -6.15
C ASP A 65 -9.17 -0.97 -7.35
N HIS A 66 -7.89 -0.68 -7.61
CA HIS A 66 -7.43 0.10 -8.75
C HIS A 66 -6.14 -0.50 -9.33
N VAL A 67 -6.01 -0.48 -10.66
CA VAL A 67 -4.82 -0.87 -11.41
C VAL A 67 -4.52 0.24 -12.41
N PHE A 68 -3.36 0.84 -12.27
CA PHE A 68 -2.84 1.88 -13.15
C PHE A 68 -1.78 1.27 -14.06
N ASP A 69 -1.95 1.46 -15.36
CA ASP A 69 -0.98 1.07 -16.37
C ASP A 69 0.16 2.10 -16.52
N GLU A 70 1.09 1.83 -17.44
CA GLU A 70 2.25 2.66 -17.70
C GLU A 70 1.95 4.06 -18.24
N THR A 71 0.73 4.33 -18.73
CA THR A 71 0.32 5.61 -19.31
C THR A 71 -0.21 6.58 -18.26
N VAL A 72 -0.56 6.08 -17.09
CA VAL A 72 -1.20 6.87 -16.02
C VAL A 72 -0.19 7.74 -15.26
N GLY A 73 -0.41 9.05 -15.30
CA GLY A 73 0.37 10.06 -14.59
C GLY A 73 0.06 10.15 -13.09
N ASN A 74 0.92 10.86 -12.34
CA ASN A 74 0.76 11.03 -10.88
C ASN A 74 -0.55 11.75 -10.48
N ALA A 75 -1.09 12.62 -11.34
CA ALA A 75 -2.32 13.36 -11.06
C ALA A 75 -3.53 12.41 -10.92
N GLU A 76 -3.68 11.46 -11.83
CA GLU A 76 -4.79 10.49 -11.78
C GLU A 76 -4.64 9.49 -10.62
N VAL A 77 -3.40 9.11 -10.29
CA VAL A 77 -3.12 8.32 -9.08
C VAL A 77 -3.53 9.09 -7.83
N TYR A 78 -3.22 10.39 -7.75
CA TYR A 78 -3.63 11.27 -6.65
C TYR A 78 -5.16 11.36 -6.52
N GLU A 79 -5.85 11.63 -7.63
CA GLU A 79 -7.31 11.75 -7.68
C GLU A 79 -8.01 10.50 -7.13
N THR A 80 -7.49 9.33 -7.50
CA THR A 80 -8.09 8.05 -7.11
C THR A 80 -7.70 7.63 -5.69
N CYS A 81 -6.42 7.81 -5.31
CA CYS A 81 -5.87 7.21 -4.09
C CYS A 81 -5.85 8.15 -2.88
N CYS A 82 -5.58 9.45 -3.10
CA CYS A 82 -5.28 10.41 -2.04
C CYS A 82 -6.43 11.39 -1.81
N ARG A 83 -7.02 11.93 -2.88
CA ARG A 83 -8.09 12.94 -2.77
C ARG A 83 -9.27 12.49 -1.90
N PRO A 84 -9.76 11.23 -1.96
CA PRO A 84 -10.87 10.78 -1.11
C PRO A 84 -10.53 10.79 0.39
N LEU A 85 -9.24 10.75 0.75
CA LEU A 85 -8.78 10.76 2.14
C LEU A 85 -8.73 12.18 2.72
N LEU A 86 -8.63 13.21 1.88
CA LEU A 86 -8.43 14.58 2.35
C LEU A 86 -9.62 15.13 3.12
N GLN A 87 -10.84 14.71 2.78
CA GLN A 87 -12.01 15.11 3.54
C GLN A 87 -11.96 14.58 4.97
N ASP A 88 -11.55 13.32 5.16
CA ASP A 88 -11.40 12.75 6.49
C ASP A 88 -10.33 13.49 7.31
N VAL A 89 -9.23 13.85 6.67
CA VAL A 89 -8.17 14.63 7.32
C VAL A 89 -8.69 15.99 7.77
N LYS A 90 -9.45 16.70 6.93
CA LYS A 90 -10.06 18.00 7.29
C LYS A 90 -11.05 17.87 8.45
N ASP A 91 -11.79 16.77 8.50
CA ASP A 91 -12.70 16.45 9.60
C ASP A 91 -11.97 16.03 10.89
N GLY A 92 -10.63 16.08 10.93
CA GLY A 92 -9.81 15.76 12.10
C GLY A 92 -9.46 14.27 12.25
N ARG A 93 -9.67 13.46 11.21
CA ARG A 93 -9.30 12.03 11.21
C ARG A 93 -7.88 11.82 10.69
N GLY A 94 -7.34 10.62 10.95
CA GLY A 94 -6.07 10.18 10.38
C GLY A 94 -6.26 9.57 8.98
N ALA A 95 -5.29 9.81 8.10
CA ALA A 95 -5.18 9.12 6.82
C ALA A 95 -3.75 8.65 6.58
N VAL A 96 -3.59 7.48 5.97
CA VAL A 96 -2.28 6.90 5.69
C VAL A 96 -2.19 6.50 4.22
N VAL A 97 -1.10 6.88 3.57
CA VAL A 97 -0.78 6.43 2.21
C VAL A 97 0.58 5.77 2.23
N PHE A 98 0.69 4.52 1.81
CA PHE A 98 1.99 3.87 1.69
C PHE A 98 2.26 3.34 0.29
N ALA A 99 3.43 3.70 -0.23
CA ALA A 99 3.97 3.16 -1.47
C ALA A 99 4.92 1.99 -1.14
N PHE A 100 4.72 0.86 -1.81
CA PHE A 100 5.53 -0.34 -1.60
C PHE A 100 5.83 -1.07 -2.91
N GLY A 101 6.94 -1.81 -2.93
CA GLY A 101 7.42 -2.51 -4.12
C GLY A 101 8.94 -2.62 -4.12
N GLN A 102 9.48 -3.36 -5.08
CA GLN A 102 10.94 -3.49 -5.26
C GLN A 102 11.63 -2.15 -5.56
N THR A 103 12.93 -2.08 -5.35
CA THR A 103 13.76 -0.97 -5.81
C THR A 103 13.64 -0.76 -7.32
N GLY A 104 13.56 0.51 -7.72
CA GLY A 104 13.35 0.89 -9.11
C GLY A 104 11.92 0.71 -9.62
N SER A 105 10.92 0.32 -8.81
CA SER A 105 9.52 0.20 -9.28
C SER A 105 8.76 1.53 -9.37
N GLY A 106 9.34 2.64 -8.92
CA GLY A 106 8.73 3.98 -9.01
C GLY A 106 8.00 4.48 -7.76
N LYS A 107 8.29 3.91 -6.57
CA LYS A 107 7.75 4.38 -5.28
C LYS A 107 8.01 5.86 -5.04
N THR A 108 9.29 6.25 -4.98
CA THR A 108 9.70 7.66 -4.76
C THR A 108 9.21 8.59 -5.87
N TYR A 109 9.18 8.14 -7.13
CA TYR A 109 8.60 8.89 -8.26
C TYR A 109 7.10 9.15 -8.07
N THR A 110 6.37 8.18 -7.53
CA THR A 110 4.95 8.36 -7.20
C THR A 110 4.79 9.39 -6.08
N MET A 111 5.53 9.22 -4.99
CA MET A 111 5.37 10.02 -3.77
C MET A 111 5.87 11.47 -3.95
N LEU A 112 7.09 11.65 -4.42
CA LEU A 112 7.75 12.95 -4.59
C LEU A 112 7.54 13.55 -5.98
N GLY A 113 7.51 12.72 -7.02
CA GLY A 113 7.60 13.18 -8.40
C GLY A 113 9.05 13.39 -8.82
N ARG A 114 9.23 14.18 -9.89
CA ARG A 114 10.53 14.54 -10.45
C ARG A 114 10.51 16.01 -10.84
N VAL A 115 11.42 16.78 -10.25
CA VAL A 115 11.53 18.23 -10.45
C VAL A 115 11.63 18.54 -11.95
N GLY A 116 10.77 19.45 -12.43
CA GLY A 116 10.72 19.87 -13.83
C GLY A 116 10.02 18.89 -14.79
N GLU A 117 9.58 17.71 -14.32
CA GLU A 117 8.89 16.72 -15.15
C GLU A 117 7.47 16.44 -14.65
N CYS A 118 7.32 16.06 -13.38
CA CYS A 118 6.02 15.74 -12.82
C CYS A 118 5.95 16.00 -11.31
N GLN A 119 4.77 16.42 -10.86
CA GLN A 119 4.47 16.57 -9.44
C GLN A 119 4.15 15.22 -8.79
N GLY A 120 4.66 14.99 -7.57
CA GLY A 120 4.30 13.81 -6.76
C GLY A 120 3.04 14.02 -5.93
N LEU A 121 2.60 12.94 -5.29
CA LEU A 121 1.44 12.94 -4.39
C LEU A 121 1.55 14.01 -3.29
N TYR A 122 2.76 14.22 -2.72
CA TYR A 122 2.97 15.21 -1.66
C TYR A 122 2.51 16.62 -2.07
N GLY A 123 2.90 17.06 -3.25
CA GLY A 123 2.57 18.40 -3.73
C GLY A 123 1.07 18.55 -4.00
N PHE A 124 0.43 17.54 -4.61
CA PHE A 124 -1.01 17.60 -4.87
C PHE A 124 -1.82 17.70 -3.57
N ILE A 125 -1.41 16.96 -2.54
CA ILE A 125 -2.05 17.00 -1.21
C ILE A 125 -1.95 18.39 -0.59
N VAL A 126 -0.75 18.98 -0.55
CA VAL A 126 -0.56 20.31 0.05
C VAL A 126 -1.31 21.38 -0.74
N ARG A 127 -1.30 21.30 -2.08
CA ARG A 127 -2.09 22.21 -2.95
C ARG A 127 -3.56 22.20 -2.57
N GLU A 128 -4.18 21.03 -2.55
CA GLU A 128 -5.62 20.89 -2.30
C GLU A 128 -5.99 21.31 -0.88
N LEU A 129 -5.17 20.94 0.12
CA LEU A 129 -5.41 21.29 1.52
C LEU A 129 -5.38 22.81 1.75
N LEU A 130 -4.45 23.53 1.10
CA LEU A 130 -4.35 24.99 1.21
C LEU A 130 -5.40 25.72 0.35
N ALA A 131 -5.76 25.18 -0.82
CA ALA A 131 -6.74 25.79 -1.70
C ALA A 131 -8.17 25.75 -1.15
N THR A 132 -8.50 24.76 -0.31
CA THR A 132 -9.88 24.56 0.13
C THR A 132 -10.31 25.47 1.28
N ASP A 133 -9.38 25.88 2.15
CA ASP A 133 -9.72 26.66 3.35
C ASP A 133 -8.58 27.61 3.75
N ALA A 134 -8.83 28.92 3.69
CA ALA A 134 -7.86 29.95 4.06
C ALA A 134 -7.52 29.96 5.56
N SER A 135 -8.31 29.28 6.41
CA SER A 135 -8.03 29.12 7.84
C SER A 135 -7.17 27.89 8.16
N CYS A 136 -6.78 27.14 7.14
CA CYS A 136 -5.96 25.94 7.25
C CYS A 136 -4.49 26.30 7.45
N THR A 137 -3.91 25.85 8.57
CA THR A 137 -2.46 25.88 8.78
C THR A 137 -1.91 24.47 8.70
N LEU A 138 -0.86 24.30 7.92
CA LEU A 138 -0.20 23.02 7.69
C LEU A 138 1.17 23.01 8.34
N SER A 139 1.53 21.87 8.94
CA SER A 139 2.87 21.61 9.42
C SER A 139 3.33 20.23 8.98
N ALA A 140 4.63 20.13 8.68
CA ALA A 140 5.25 18.92 8.17
C ALA A 140 6.39 18.45 9.10
N SER A 141 6.45 17.14 9.28
CA SER A 141 7.57 16.45 9.91
C SER A 141 8.06 15.37 8.95
N PHE A 142 9.37 15.27 8.75
CA PHE A 142 9.96 14.31 7.83
C PHE A 142 11.08 13.53 8.51
N TYR A 143 10.96 12.20 8.52
CA TYR A 143 11.91 11.33 9.22
C TYR A 143 12.10 10.02 8.47
N GLU A 144 13.22 9.35 8.75
CA GLU A 144 13.51 8.01 8.22
C GLU A 144 13.55 6.96 9.32
N VAL A 145 13.04 5.77 8.98
CA VAL A 145 13.25 4.54 9.74
C VAL A 145 14.44 3.83 9.10
N TYR A 146 15.56 3.76 9.83
CA TYR A 146 16.78 3.10 9.37
C TYR A 146 17.25 2.09 10.41
N GLY A 147 17.15 0.82 10.05
CA GLY A 147 17.34 -0.30 10.97
C GLY A 147 16.35 -0.24 12.14
N VAL A 148 16.88 -0.19 13.36
CA VAL A 148 16.09 -0.15 14.61
C VAL A 148 15.88 1.27 15.14
N LYS A 149 16.41 2.29 14.46
CA LYS A 149 16.44 3.69 14.89
C LYS A 149 15.58 4.57 13.98
N LEU A 150 15.20 5.72 14.51
CA LEU A 150 14.48 6.77 13.80
C LEU A 150 15.38 8.00 13.72
N PHE A 151 15.40 8.67 12.57
CA PHE A 151 16.20 9.86 12.35
C PHE A 151 15.36 10.97 11.74
N ASP A 152 15.44 12.15 12.33
CA ASP A 152 14.75 13.35 11.84
C ASP A 152 15.51 13.96 10.65
N LEU A 153 14.89 13.94 9.48
CA LEU A 153 15.48 14.47 8.25
C LEU A 153 15.43 15.99 8.16
N LEU A 154 14.70 16.67 9.07
CA LEU A 154 14.60 18.13 9.14
C LEU A 154 15.55 18.75 10.17
N ASN A 155 16.30 17.91 10.89
CA ASN A 155 17.22 18.34 11.93
C ASN A 155 18.56 17.61 11.81
N GLY A 156 19.15 17.66 10.61
CA GLY A 156 20.50 17.11 10.39
C GLY A 156 20.63 15.61 10.68
N ARG A 157 19.55 14.83 10.52
CA ARG A 157 19.51 13.40 10.81
C ARG A 157 19.71 13.08 12.30
N ALA A 158 19.20 13.94 13.19
CA ALA A 158 19.20 13.69 14.64
C ALA A 158 18.40 12.42 14.99
N GLU A 159 18.92 11.61 15.91
CA GLU A 159 18.21 10.40 16.37
C GLU A 159 17.02 10.78 17.26
N VAL A 160 15.83 10.30 16.90
CA VAL A 160 14.59 10.55 17.65
C VAL A 160 14.06 9.26 18.29
N LYS A 161 13.31 9.41 19.38
CA LYS A 161 12.82 8.26 20.17
C LYS A 161 11.30 8.12 20.03
N MET A 162 10.85 6.91 19.75
CA MET A 162 9.43 6.58 19.78
C MET A 162 9.06 5.99 21.14
N LEU A 163 8.15 6.65 21.83
CA LEU A 163 7.60 6.30 23.13
C LEU A 163 6.09 5.99 23.01
N GLN A 164 5.55 5.33 24.02
CA GLN A 164 4.13 5.00 24.10
C GLN A 164 3.55 5.66 25.35
N ASP A 165 2.41 6.35 25.22
CA ASP A 165 1.71 6.94 26.37
C ASP A 165 0.84 5.91 27.12
N GLU A 166 0.20 6.35 28.21
CA GLU A 166 -0.71 5.53 29.03
C GLU A 166 -1.94 5.03 28.24
N LEU A 167 -2.37 5.80 27.24
CA LEU A 167 -3.48 5.46 26.34
C LEU A 167 -3.04 4.55 25.18
N CYS A 168 -1.79 4.06 25.22
CA CYS A 168 -1.19 3.22 24.22
C CYS A 168 -0.98 3.87 22.83
N ASN A 169 -1.02 5.20 22.74
CA ASN A 169 -0.66 5.96 21.53
C ASN A 169 0.85 6.08 21.42
N LEU A 170 1.36 6.09 20.18
CA LEU A 170 2.78 6.22 19.90
C LEU A 170 3.12 7.68 19.62
N HIS A 171 4.18 8.16 20.28
CA HIS A 171 4.69 9.52 20.14
C HIS A 171 6.16 9.48 19.77
N ILE A 172 6.55 10.22 18.73
CA ILE A 172 7.96 10.39 18.36
C ILE A 172 8.45 11.68 19.00
N VAL A 173 9.23 11.53 20.07
CA VAL A 173 9.76 12.65 20.85
C VAL A 173 11.03 13.19 20.21
N GLY A 174 11.08 14.53 20.10
CA GLY A 174 12.20 15.25 19.47
C GLY A 174 12.11 15.36 17.95
N LEU A 175 10.96 15.01 17.36
CA LEU A 175 10.72 15.18 15.92
C LEU A 175 10.42 16.66 15.62
N SER A 176 11.15 17.23 14.67
CA SER A 176 10.95 18.61 14.24
C SER A 176 9.67 18.75 13.43
N GLU A 177 8.95 19.83 13.69
CA GLU A 177 7.73 20.21 12.99
C GLU A 177 7.97 21.59 12.39
N ARG A 178 7.89 21.70 11.05
CA ARG A 178 8.04 22.96 10.32
C ARG A 178 6.70 23.33 9.69
N ASP A 179 6.28 24.57 9.85
CA ASP A 179 5.10 25.07 9.17
C ASP A 179 5.35 25.17 7.66
N ILE A 180 4.34 24.84 6.85
CA ILE A 180 4.39 24.90 5.39
C ILE A 180 3.25 25.78 4.87
N ALA A 181 3.58 26.85 4.17
CA ALA A 181 2.65 27.79 3.56
C ALA A 181 2.32 27.46 2.10
N GLY A 182 3.02 26.50 1.50
CA GLY A 182 2.83 26.13 0.10
C GLY A 182 3.62 24.92 -0.35
N GLU A 183 3.41 24.54 -1.60
CA GLU A 183 4.12 23.43 -2.24
C GLU A 183 5.63 23.70 -2.39
N HIS A 184 6.02 24.96 -2.55
CA HIS A 184 7.42 25.32 -2.72
C HIS A 184 8.24 24.97 -1.47
N GLU A 185 7.78 25.43 -0.30
CA GLU A 185 8.41 25.12 1.00
C GLU A 185 8.42 23.61 1.28
N LEU A 186 7.34 22.90 0.92
CA LEU A 186 7.32 21.44 1.01
C LEU A 186 8.40 20.81 0.12
N ASN A 187 8.53 21.25 -1.13
CA ASN A 187 9.53 20.71 -2.05
C ASN A 187 10.95 21.01 -1.59
N GLU A 188 11.22 22.17 -1.01
CA GLU A 188 12.51 22.52 -0.40
C GLU A 188 12.82 21.61 0.79
N LEU A 189 11.87 21.46 1.72
CA LEU A 189 11.96 20.57 2.87
C LEU A 189 12.22 19.13 2.46
N MET A 190 11.54 18.65 1.43
CA MET A 190 11.72 17.30 0.89
C MET A 190 13.07 17.14 0.20
N SER A 191 13.53 18.15 -0.54
CA SER A 191 14.85 18.15 -1.19
C SER A 191 15.98 18.12 -0.16
N GLU A 192 15.90 18.96 0.88
CA GLU A 192 16.83 18.96 2.03
C GLU A 192 16.90 17.57 2.68
N GLY A 193 15.74 17.01 3.03
CA GLY A 193 15.67 15.69 3.66
C GLY A 193 16.15 14.56 2.75
N GLN A 194 15.97 14.66 1.44
CA GLN A 194 16.48 13.69 0.47
C GLN A 194 17.99 13.76 0.29
N LEU A 195 18.57 14.96 0.26
CA LEU A 195 20.01 15.14 0.23
C LEU A 195 20.66 14.54 1.47
N LEU A 196 20.08 14.75 2.66
CA LEU A 196 20.52 14.14 3.90
C LEU A 196 20.34 12.62 3.91
N ARG A 197 19.27 12.12 3.32
CA ARG A 197 19.05 10.68 3.11
C ARG A 197 20.08 10.07 2.17
N ALA A 198 20.57 10.82 1.18
CA ALA A 198 21.53 10.36 0.17
C ALA A 198 23.02 10.46 0.61
N SER A 199 23.39 11.45 1.42
CA SER A 199 24.79 11.85 1.66
C SER A 199 25.62 10.96 2.60
N GLY A 200 25.02 9.99 3.28
CA GLY A 200 25.70 9.31 4.39
C GLY A 200 26.62 8.10 4.08
N THR A 201 27.15 7.90 2.86
CA THR A 201 28.46 7.26 2.47
C THR A 201 28.50 6.74 1.01
N THR A 202 29.54 7.15 0.26
CA THR A 202 30.27 6.63 -0.94
C THR A 202 29.64 5.82 -2.09
N HIS A 203 28.36 5.44 -2.10
CA HIS A 203 27.72 4.91 -3.33
C HIS A 203 26.43 5.67 -3.62
N ALA A 204 26.56 6.65 -4.52
CA ALA A 204 25.67 7.78 -4.73
C ALA A 204 24.25 7.49 -5.24
N ASN A 205 23.74 6.25 -5.30
CA ASN A 205 22.48 5.98 -5.99
C ASN A 205 21.48 5.00 -5.32
N ASP A 206 21.74 4.47 -4.12
CA ASP A 206 20.93 3.34 -3.64
C ASP A 206 20.64 3.38 -2.12
N ARG A 207 20.30 4.56 -1.58
CA ARG A 207 19.90 4.69 -0.16
C ARG A 207 18.40 4.94 0.04
N SER A 208 17.69 5.45 -0.96
CA SER A 208 16.21 5.51 -0.93
C SER A 208 15.57 4.12 -0.87
N SER A 209 16.28 3.09 -1.32
CA SER A 209 15.94 1.67 -1.17
C SER A 209 16.26 1.10 0.21
N ARG A 210 16.97 1.84 1.08
CA ARG A 210 17.58 1.30 2.32
C ARG A 210 17.10 1.91 3.64
N SER A 211 16.27 2.93 3.57
CA SER A 211 15.51 3.44 4.72
C SER A 211 14.06 3.63 4.31
N HIS A 212 13.12 3.56 5.27
CA HIS A 212 11.73 3.93 5.01
C HIS A 212 11.57 5.42 5.32
N ALA A 213 11.12 6.21 4.35
CA ALA A 213 10.86 7.62 4.59
C ALA A 213 9.39 7.83 4.97
N VAL A 214 9.17 8.65 5.99
CA VAL A 214 7.83 8.99 6.48
C VAL A 214 7.70 10.50 6.52
N LEU A 215 6.74 11.01 5.75
CA LEU A 215 6.29 12.39 5.80
C LEU A 215 4.96 12.44 6.56
N GLU A 216 4.92 13.22 7.63
CA GLU A 216 3.69 13.50 8.37
C GLU A 216 3.27 14.93 8.11
N ILE A 217 2.05 15.11 7.59
CA ILE A 217 1.43 16.42 7.40
C ILE A 217 0.31 16.54 8.42
N LYS A 218 0.42 17.49 9.35
CA LYS A 218 -0.64 17.83 10.28
C LYS A 218 -1.44 19.00 9.72
N VAL A 219 -2.76 18.87 9.78
CA VAL A 219 -3.72 19.85 9.28
C VAL A 219 -4.43 20.43 10.47
N ARG A 220 -4.27 21.73 10.71
CA ARG A 220 -4.95 22.44 11.81
C ARG A 220 -5.92 23.45 11.20
N LEU A 221 -7.21 23.27 11.45
CA LEU A 221 -8.26 24.20 11.01
C LEU A 221 -8.67 25.11 12.17
N ARG A 222 -8.63 26.42 11.94
CA ARG A 222 -9.10 27.43 12.91
C ARG A 222 -10.53 27.85 12.58
N GLN A 223 -11.46 27.75 13.53
CA GLN A 223 -12.74 28.47 13.44
C GLN A 223 -12.71 29.74 14.30
N ARG A 224 -13.75 30.57 14.14
CA ARG A 224 -13.90 31.87 14.80
C ARG A 224 -13.84 31.83 16.34
N GLU A 225 -13.97 30.66 16.97
CA GLU A 225 -13.88 30.48 18.43
C GLU A 225 -12.69 29.62 18.91
N GLY A 226 -11.77 29.18 18.04
CA GLY A 226 -10.60 28.37 18.42
C GLY A 226 -10.12 27.36 17.36
N ILE A 227 -9.28 26.40 17.76
CA ILE A 227 -8.88 25.27 16.90
C ILE A 227 -10.02 24.23 16.95
N SER A 228 -10.66 23.98 15.81
CA SER A 228 -11.84 23.09 15.76
C SER A 228 -11.51 21.66 15.35
N SER A 229 -10.48 21.45 14.52
CA SER A 229 -10.04 20.10 14.15
C SER A 229 -8.54 20.05 13.86
N CYS A 230 -7.93 18.92 14.24
CA CYS A 230 -6.54 18.59 13.97
C CYS A 230 -6.50 17.23 13.26
N GLY A 231 -6.30 17.25 11.95
CA GLY A 231 -6.14 16.07 11.12
C GLY A 231 -4.70 15.71 10.91
N ARG A 232 -4.45 14.47 10.47
CA ARG A 232 -3.09 14.01 10.19
C ARG A 232 -3.06 13.09 8.99
N MET A 233 -2.19 13.41 8.03
CA MET A 233 -1.90 12.56 6.90
C MET A 233 -0.47 12.04 6.99
N THR A 234 -0.32 10.72 7.09
CA THR A 234 0.99 10.06 7.13
C THR A 234 1.26 9.40 5.79
N LEU A 235 2.32 9.82 5.13
CA LEU A 235 2.73 9.25 3.86
C LEU A 235 4.05 8.50 4.02
N VAL A 236 4.09 7.27 3.54
CA VAL A 236 5.21 6.35 3.76
C VAL A 236 5.76 5.87 2.41
N ASP A 237 7.02 6.19 2.15
CA ASP A 237 7.81 5.64 1.04
C ASP A 237 8.67 4.50 1.60
N LEU A 238 8.19 3.26 1.42
CA LEU A 238 8.89 2.09 1.92
C LEU A 238 10.17 1.83 1.14
N ALA A 239 11.15 1.25 1.84
CA ALA A 239 12.35 0.69 1.24
C ALA A 239 12.02 -0.41 0.21
N GLY A 240 12.99 -0.75 -0.63
CA GLY A 240 12.87 -1.83 -1.60
C GLY A 240 12.58 -3.18 -0.94
N SER A 241 11.70 -3.99 -1.55
CA SER A 241 11.34 -5.32 -1.06
C SER A 241 12.10 -6.48 -1.73
N GLU A 242 13.14 -6.16 -2.51
CA GLU A 242 14.03 -7.11 -3.19
C GLU A 242 14.80 -8.02 -2.21
N ARG A 243 15.39 -9.09 -2.74
CA ARG A 243 15.95 -10.17 -1.93
C ARG A 243 17.36 -9.86 -1.47
N ALA A 244 17.72 -10.41 -0.31
CA ALA A 244 19.09 -10.34 0.20
C ALA A 244 20.12 -10.97 -0.76
N ALA A 245 19.69 -11.91 -1.62
CA ALA A 245 20.53 -12.55 -2.65
C ALA A 245 21.13 -11.53 -3.62
N ASP A 246 20.41 -10.45 -3.93
CA ASP A 246 20.85 -9.39 -4.84
C ASP A 246 21.97 -8.52 -4.23
N THR A 247 22.22 -8.67 -2.92
CA THR A 247 23.24 -7.94 -2.16
C THR A 247 24.36 -8.86 -1.64
N ALA A 248 24.41 -10.12 -2.06
CA ALA A 248 25.33 -11.12 -1.49
C ALA A 248 26.81 -10.74 -1.62
N ASP A 249 27.22 -10.13 -2.73
CA ASP A 249 28.59 -9.70 -3.02
C ASP A 249 28.98 -8.33 -2.45
N THR A 250 28.11 -7.72 -1.65
CA THR A 250 28.37 -6.39 -1.07
C THR A 250 29.13 -6.47 0.26
N ASP A 251 29.73 -5.34 0.64
CA ASP A 251 30.43 -5.15 1.92
C ASP A 251 29.57 -5.60 3.12
N ILE A 252 30.22 -6.08 4.20
CA ILE A 252 29.57 -6.57 5.42
C ILE A 252 28.58 -5.55 5.98
N LYS A 253 28.93 -4.25 5.91
CA LYS A 253 28.06 -3.15 6.33
C LYS A 253 26.78 -3.10 5.48
N MET A 254 26.89 -3.14 4.15
CA MET A 254 25.74 -3.14 3.24
C MET A 254 24.84 -4.37 3.44
N ARG A 255 25.44 -5.56 3.67
CA ARG A 255 24.69 -6.78 3.94
C ARG A 255 23.87 -6.69 5.24
N ARG A 256 24.43 -6.09 6.30
CA ARG A 256 23.72 -5.85 7.56
C ARG A 256 22.57 -4.86 7.40
N GLU A 257 22.77 -3.80 6.62
CA GLU A 257 21.72 -2.83 6.31
C GLU A 257 20.57 -3.50 5.53
N GLY A 258 20.89 -4.26 4.48
CA GLY A 258 19.96 -5.09 3.71
C GLY A 258 19.13 -6.03 4.57
N ALA A 259 19.76 -6.68 5.56
CA ALA A 259 19.09 -7.57 6.49
C ALA A 259 18.06 -6.85 7.38
N GLU A 260 18.38 -5.66 7.87
CA GLU A 260 17.45 -4.90 8.73
C GLU A 260 16.28 -4.30 7.93
N ILE A 261 16.49 -3.88 6.68
CA ILE A 261 15.40 -3.49 5.77
C ILE A 261 14.43 -4.66 5.58
N ASN A 262 14.97 -5.82 5.22
CA ASN A 262 14.18 -7.02 5.01
C ASN A 262 13.46 -7.47 6.28
N LYS A 263 14.07 -7.32 7.45
CA LYS A 263 13.44 -7.59 8.75
C LYS A 263 12.24 -6.69 9.01
N SER A 264 12.35 -5.39 8.72
CA SER A 264 11.24 -4.44 8.90
C SER A 264 10.07 -4.73 7.93
N LEU A 265 10.35 -5.08 6.68
CA LEU A 265 9.34 -5.49 5.69
C LEU A 265 8.75 -6.87 6.01
N LEU A 266 9.56 -7.81 6.52
CA LEU A 266 9.08 -9.12 6.99
C LEU A 266 8.13 -8.96 8.18
N ALA A 267 8.47 -8.09 9.14
CA ALA A 267 7.58 -7.77 10.25
C ALA A 267 6.23 -7.23 9.75
N LEU A 268 6.24 -6.36 8.74
CA LEU A 268 5.01 -5.84 8.12
C LEU A 268 4.21 -6.97 7.45
N LYS A 269 4.87 -7.84 6.67
CA LYS A 269 4.25 -9.02 6.03
C LYS A 269 3.62 -9.95 7.06
N GLU A 270 4.30 -10.18 8.19
CA GLU A 270 3.80 -11.01 9.29
C GLU A 270 2.61 -10.37 10.02
N CYS A 271 2.61 -9.04 10.18
CA CYS A 271 1.45 -8.32 10.70
C CYS A 271 0.23 -8.51 9.78
N ILE A 272 0.40 -8.29 8.47
CA ILE A 272 -0.66 -8.48 7.46
C ILE A 272 -1.18 -9.92 7.48
N ARG A 273 -0.28 -10.90 7.52
CA ARG A 273 -0.65 -12.33 7.59
C ARG A 273 -1.40 -12.65 8.87
N ALA A 274 -0.94 -12.17 10.02
CA ALA A 274 -1.60 -12.38 11.31
C ALA A 274 -3.01 -11.77 11.34
N MET A 275 -3.19 -10.59 10.73
CA MET A 275 -4.49 -9.94 10.57
C MET A 275 -5.43 -10.73 9.64
N SER A 276 -4.93 -11.18 8.49
CA SER A 276 -5.69 -12.00 7.53
C SER A 276 -6.17 -13.31 8.18
N MET A 277 -5.30 -13.96 8.95
CA MET A 277 -5.65 -15.16 9.73
C MET A 277 -6.47 -14.88 11.00
N ARG A 278 -6.86 -13.63 11.27
CA ARG A 278 -7.60 -13.20 12.46
C ARG A 278 -6.96 -13.68 13.77
N LYS A 279 -5.63 -13.69 13.85
CA LYS A 279 -4.92 -14.06 15.08
C LYS A 279 -5.21 -13.06 16.19
N ARG A 280 -5.34 -13.55 17.43
CA ARG A 280 -5.57 -12.71 18.62
C ARG A 280 -4.43 -11.72 18.88
N HIS A 281 -3.18 -12.11 18.61
CA HIS A 281 -2.00 -11.27 18.76
C HIS A 281 -1.39 -10.94 17.40
N ILE A 282 -1.28 -9.64 17.10
CA ILE A 282 -0.62 -9.12 15.90
C ILE A 282 0.72 -8.50 16.31
N PRO A 283 1.86 -8.91 15.74
CA PRO A 283 3.19 -8.56 16.22
C PRO A 283 3.65 -7.16 15.79
N PHE A 284 2.85 -6.11 16.02
CA PHE A 284 3.21 -4.74 15.62
C PHE A 284 4.50 -4.22 16.25
N ARG A 285 4.96 -4.82 17.37
CA ARG A 285 6.22 -4.46 18.02
C ARG A 285 7.48 -5.03 17.35
N ALA A 286 7.33 -5.91 16.35
CA ALA A 286 8.46 -6.59 15.71
C ALA A 286 9.40 -5.65 14.94
N SER A 287 8.93 -4.49 14.47
CA SER A 287 9.78 -3.42 13.94
C SER A 287 9.25 -2.03 14.29
N LYS A 288 10.10 -1.01 14.18
CA LYS A 288 9.68 0.40 14.38
C LYS A 288 8.66 0.82 13.31
N LEU A 289 8.85 0.35 12.08
CA LEU A 289 7.91 0.57 10.97
C LEU A 289 6.51 0.03 11.30
N THR A 290 6.40 -1.21 11.79
CA THR A 290 5.08 -1.79 12.13
C THR A 290 4.42 -1.12 13.32
N GLN A 291 5.22 -0.55 14.23
CA GLN A 291 4.69 0.26 15.33
C GLN A 291 4.07 1.55 14.78
N ILE A 292 4.79 2.29 13.92
CA ILE A 292 4.28 3.50 13.26
C ILE A 292 3.00 3.19 12.46
N LEU A 293 2.99 2.10 11.70
CA LEU A 293 1.86 1.73 10.86
C LEU A 293 0.69 1.10 11.62
N ARG A 294 0.80 0.82 12.92
CA ARG A 294 -0.24 0.14 13.70
C ARG A 294 -1.61 0.81 13.58
N GLU A 295 -1.64 2.14 13.66
CA GLU A 295 -2.87 2.93 13.56
C GLU A 295 -3.50 2.85 12.16
N SER A 296 -2.69 2.67 11.11
CA SER A 296 -3.14 2.50 9.73
C SER A 296 -3.95 1.22 9.52
N PHE A 297 -3.69 0.18 10.33
CA PHE A 297 -4.31 -1.13 10.17
C PHE A 297 -5.37 -1.44 11.23
N VAL A 298 -5.23 -0.92 12.44
CA VAL A 298 -6.11 -1.22 13.59
C VAL A 298 -6.82 0.02 14.13
N GLY A 299 -6.38 1.22 13.73
CA GLY A 299 -6.97 2.48 14.16
C GLY A 299 -8.19 2.89 13.34
N GLN A 300 -8.59 4.16 13.52
CA GLN A 300 -9.71 4.78 12.81
C GLN A 300 -9.28 5.44 11.48
N SER A 301 -8.01 5.31 11.13
CA SER A 301 -7.43 5.96 9.95
C SER A 301 -7.80 5.22 8.68
N LYS A 302 -8.20 5.96 7.65
CA LYS A 302 -8.33 5.39 6.30
C LYS A 302 -6.96 5.21 5.69
N THR A 303 -6.77 4.12 4.95
CA THR A 303 -5.45 3.72 4.49
C THR A 303 -5.48 3.39 3.01
N CYS A 304 -4.61 4.02 2.22
CA CYS A 304 -4.39 3.66 0.83
C CYS A 304 -3.01 3.04 0.64
N VAL A 305 -2.98 1.93 -0.10
CA VAL A 305 -1.79 1.16 -0.43
C VAL A 305 -1.54 1.26 -1.91
N ILE A 306 -0.35 1.74 -2.29
CA ILE A 306 0.07 1.83 -3.68
C ILE A 306 1.19 0.82 -3.90
N ALA A 307 0.90 -0.25 -4.61
CA ALA A 307 1.84 -1.30 -4.97
C ALA A 307 2.50 -0.95 -6.30
N ASN A 308 3.72 -0.43 -6.26
CA ASN A 308 4.51 -0.10 -7.45
C ASN A 308 5.23 -1.34 -7.99
N ILE A 309 5.00 -1.67 -9.26
CA ILE A 309 5.57 -2.85 -9.92
C ILE A 309 6.39 -2.48 -11.16
N SER A 310 7.37 -3.32 -11.47
CA SER A 310 8.17 -3.22 -12.69
C SER A 310 7.59 -4.11 -13.80
N PRO A 311 7.58 -3.66 -15.06
CA PRO A 311 7.15 -4.50 -16.18
C PRO A 311 8.17 -5.57 -16.59
N CYS A 312 9.45 -5.42 -16.22
CA CYS A 312 10.55 -6.18 -16.81
C CYS A 312 10.59 -7.66 -16.37
N GLN A 313 10.92 -8.56 -17.31
CA GLN A 313 11.06 -9.99 -17.05
C GLN A 313 12.04 -10.32 -15.91
N ARG A 314 13.18 -9.62 -15.81
CA ARG A 314 14.16 -9.85 -14.72
C ARG A 314 13.59 -9.61 -13.32
N HIS A 315 12.49 -8.85 -13.25
CA HIS A 315 11.81 -8.45 -12.04
C HIS A 315 10.47 -9.18 -11.85
N CYS A 316 10.22 -10.24 -12.62
CA CYS A 316 8.97 -10.99 -12.58
C CYS A 316 8.70 -11.55 -11.18
N GLU A 317 9.71 -12.13 -10.53
CA GLU A 317 9.56 -12.74 -9.21
C GLU A 317 9.25 -11.69 -8.13
N ASP A 318 9.95 -10.55 -8.16
CA ASP A 318 9.69 -9.43 -7.24
C ASP A 318 8.29 -8.85 -7.45
N THR A 319 7.87 -8.70 -8.70
CA THR A 319 6.53 -8.24 -9.06
C THR A 319 5.46 -9.18 -8.53
N LEU A 320 5.61 -10.49 -8.73
CA LEU A 320 4.70 -11.49 -8.17
C LEU A 320 4.65 -11.43 -6.64
N ASN A 321 5.80 -11.23 -5.98
CA ASN A 321 5.84 -11.07 -4.54
C ASN A 321 5.07 -9.83 -4.10
N THR A 322 5.32 -8.66 -4.71
CA THR A 322 4.60 -7.41 -4.46
C THR A 322 3.09 -7.61 -4.61
N LEU A 323 2.63 -8.19 -5.72
CA LEU A 323 1.20 -8.42 -5.97
C LEU A 323 0.56 -9.37 -4.96
N ARG A 324 1.23 -10.47 -4.58
CA ARG A 324 0.74 -11.40 -3.54
C ARG A 324 0.54 -10.69 -2.21
N TYR A 325 1.45 -9.78 -1.83
CA TYR A 325 1.29 -9.02 -0.58
C TYR A 325 0.16 -8.00 -0.67
N ALA A 326 0.07 -7.25 -1.78
CA ALA A 326 -1.04 -6.32 -2.02
C ALA A 326 -2.39 -7.05 -1.92
N HIS A 327 -2.48 -8.25 -2.52
CA HIS A 327 -3.70 -9.03 -2.54
C HIS A 327 -4.15 -9.42 -1.12
N ARG A 328 -3.21 -9.89 -0.30
CA ARG A 328 -3.49 -10.20 1.12
C ARG A 328 -3.96 -8.98 1.91
N ILE A 329 -3.43 -7.79 1.61
CA ILE A 329 -3.88 -6.55 2.25
C ILE A 329 -5.33 -6.23 1.84
N LYS A 330 -5.67 -6.39 0.55
CA LYS A 330 -7.04 -6.19 0.06
C LYS A 330 -8.04 -7.11 0.76
N GLU A 331 -7.67 -8.37 1.01
CA GLU A 331 -8.50 -9.34 1.72
C GLU A 331 -8.75 -9.01 3.20
N LEU A 332 -7.98 -8.09 3.81
CA LEU A 332 -8.20 -7.66 5.20
C LEU A 332 -9.53 -6.92 5.41
N LYS A 333 -10.15 -6.42 4.32
CA LYS A 333 -11.48 -5.78 4.34
C LYS A 333 -12.60 -6.71 4.81
N GLY A 334 -12.32 -8.02 4.93
CA GLY A 334 -13.36 -9.04 4.95
C GLY A 334 -13.81 -9.36 3.52
N PRO A 335 -14.68 -10.37 3.32
CA PRO A 335 -15.24 -10.61 2.01
C PRO A 335 -15.89 -9.31 1.54
N THR A 336 -15.47 -8.79 0.40
CA THR A 336 -16.19 -7.75 -0.30
C THR A 336 -17.64 -8.21 -0.41
N SER A 337 -18.57 -7.54 0.25
CA SER A 337 -19.99 -7.62 -0.08
C SER A 337 -20.14 -7.04 -1.49
N GLY A 338 -20.05 -7.93 -2.47
CA GLY A 338 -19.60 -7.67 -3.84
C GLY A 338 -18.81 -8.84 -4.42
N GLY A 339 -18.57 -9.91 -3.65
CA GLY A 339 -18.33 -11.21 -4.22
C GLY A 339 -19.53 -11.58 -5.07
N LEU A 340 -19.29 -11.94 -6.33
CA LEU A 340 -19.98 -13.11 -6.83
C LEU A 340 -19.84 -14.14 -5.73
N GLU A 341 -20.95 -14.45 -5.06
CA GLU A 341 -21.06 -15.62 -4.23
C GLU A 341 -20.66 -16.77 -5.16
N ARG A 342 -19.40 -17.18 -5.11
CA ARG A 342 -18.98 -18.46 -5.65
C ARG A 342 -19.57 -19.48 -4.70
N THR A 343 -20.90 -19.63 -4.73
CA THR A 343 -21.55 -20.84 -4.23
C THR A 343 -20.92 -21.95 -5.04
N ALA A 344 -19.96 -22.67 -4.45
CA ALA A 344 -19.35 -23.82 -5.08
C ALA A 344 -20.49 -24.71 -5.57
N PRO A 345 -20.52 -25.08 -6.86
CA PRO A 345 -21.65 -25.81 -7.38
C PRO A 345 -21.78 -27.14 -6.64
N ARG A 346 -22.98 -27.43 -6.13
CA ARG A 346 -23.24 -28.73 -5.49
C ARG A 346 -23.36 -29.77 -6.59
N PRO A 347 -22.73 -30.95 -6.45
CA PRO A 347 -22.93 -32.02 -7.41
C PRO A 347 -24.37 -32.52 -7.33
N CYS A 348 -25.04 -32.65 -8.48
CA CYS A 348 -26.33 -33.32 -8.56
C CYS A 348 -26.20 -34.74 -8.01
N GLN A 349 -26.95 -35.10 -6.97
CA GLN A 349 -26.87 -36.45 -6.38
C GLN A 349 -27.24 -37.57 -7.36
N ASN A 350 -27.91 -37.24 -8.48
CA ASN A 350 -28.36 -38.23 -9.45
C ASN A 350 -27.43 -38.37 -10.67
N CYS A 351 -26.75 -37.30 -11.13
CA CYS A 351 -25.87 -37.35 -12.30
C CYS A 351 -24.45 -36.79 -12.10
N GLY A 352 -24.14 -36.22 -10.93
CA GLY A 352 -22.82 -35.68 -10.59
C GLY A 352 -22.48 -34.32 -11.22
N LEU A 353 -23.34 -33.77 -12.08
CA LEU A 353 -23.12 -32.47 -12.72
C LEU A 353 -23.26 -31.30 -11.74
N PRO A 354 -22.51 -30.20 -11.94
CA PRO A 354 -22.54 -29.02 -11.06
C PRO A 354 -23.90 -28.31 -11.11
N ILE A 355 -24.44 -27.96 -9.94
CA ILE A 355 -25.65 -27.14 -9.77
C ILE A 355 -25.27 -25.83 -9.07
N PHE A 356 -25.53 -24.70 -9.73
CA PHE A 356 -25.32 -23.36 -9.17
C PHE A 356 -26.58 -22.86 -8.45
N ALA A 357 -26.42 -22.06 -7.40
CA ALA A 357 -27.55 -21.50 -6.67
C ALA A 357 -28.35 -20.55 -7.58
N GLY A 358 -29.67 -20.75 -7.69
CA GLY A 358 -30.56 -19.96 -8.54
C GLY A 358 -30.86 -20.57 -9.92
N ASP A 359 -30.11 -21.57 -10.38
CA ASP A 359 -30.32 -22.21 -11.69
C ASP A 359 -31.33 -23.37 -11.66
N LYS A 360 -32.14 -23.48 -12.72
CA LYS A 360 -32.98 -24.67 -12.96
C LYS A 360 -32.11 -25.80 -13.51
N HIS A 361 -31.91 -26.85 -12.72
CA HIS A 361 -31.16 -28.04 -13.15
C HIS A 361 -32.05 -29.06 -13.88
N VAL A 362 -31.76 -29.33 -15.15
CA VAL A 362 -32.32 -30.46 -15.93
C VAL A 362 -31.34 -31.63 -15.86
N CYS A 363 -31.79 -32.76 -15.32
CA CYS A 363 -30.91 -33.90 -15.09
C CYS A 363 -30.65 -34.65 -16.40
N ALA A 364 -29.39 -34.75 -16.83
CA ALA A 364 -29.00 -35.46 -18.06
C ALA A 364 -29.38 -36.95 -18.08
N ARG A 365 -29.66 -37.58 -16.92
CA ARG A 365 -30.10 -38.99 -16.85
C ARG A 365 -31.60 -39.19 -17.05
N THR A 366 -32.42 -38.18 -16.76
CA THR A 366 -33.88 -38.31 -16.78
C THR A 366 -34.55 -37.32 -17.74
N SER A 367 -33.79 -36.38 -18.31
CA SER A 367 -34.25 -35.34 -19.24
C SER A 367 -35.43 -34.50 -18.71
N VAL A 368 -35.57 -34.43 -17.39
CA VAL A 368 -36.61 -33.65 -16.68
C VAL A 368 -35.98 -32.82 -15.54
N GLU A 369 -36.68 -31.77 -15.10
CA GLU A 369 -36.29 -30.96 -13.93
C GLU A 369 -36.23 -31.85 -12.66
N CYS A 370 -35.12 -31.79 -11.93
CA CYS A 370 -34.87 -32.67 -10.78
C CYS A 370 -35.77 -32.29 -9.57
N PRO A 371 -36.64 -33.20 -9.08
CA PRO A 371 -37.55 -32.90 -7.96
C PRO A 371 -36.83 -32.53 -6.65
N HIS A 372 -35.65 -33.11 -6.42
CA HIS A 372 -34.84 -32.87 -5.22
C HIS A 372 -34.26 -31.44 -5.18
N CYS A 373 -33.86 -30.90 -6.33
CA CYS A 373 -33.33 -29.53 -6.44
C CYS A 373 -34.42 -28.48 -6.24
N ARG A 374 -35.67 -28.81 -6.59
CA ARG A 374 -36.84 -27.94 -6.39
C ARG A 374 -37.19 -27.75 -4.91
N GLN A 375 -36.99 -28.78 -4.08
CA GLN A 375 -37.29 -28.76 -2.64
C GLN A 375 -36.20 -28.06 -1.81
N GLU A 376 -34.92 -28.11 -2.19
CA GLU A 376 -33.87 -27.36 -1.51
C GLU A 376 -33.94 -25.85 -1.78
N MET A 377 -34.26 -25.44 -3.02
CA MET A 377 -34.41 -24.02 -3.40
C MET A 377 -35.51 -23.31 -2.61
N ALA A 378 -36.58 -24.03 -2.23
CA ALA A 378 -37.66 -23.49 -1.41
C ALA A 378 -37.26 -23.29 0.06
N LYS A 379 -36.20 -23.94 0.55
CA LYS A 379 -35.72 -23.82 1.94
C LYS A 379 -34.70 -22.70 2.14
N THR A 380 -34.09 -22.20 1.06
CA THR A 380 -33.09 -21.11 1.08
C THR A 380 -33.67 -19.74 0.70
N GLY A 381 -34.99 -19.66 0.45
CA GLY A 381 -35.70 -18.46 0.00
C GLY A 381 -36.45 -17.67 1.08
N THR A 382 -36.16 -17.92 2.36
CA THR A 382 -36.59 -17.12 3.53
C THR A 382 -35.40 -16.95 4.44
#